data_AF-A0A7X1WLG2-F1
#
_entry.id   AF-A0A7X1WLG2-F1
#
_cell.length_a   1.000
_cell.length_b   1.000
_cell.length_c   1.000
_cell.angle_alpha   90.00
_cell.angle_beta   90.00
_cell.angle_gamma   90.00
#
_symmetry.space_group_name_H-M   'P 1'
#
loop_
_entity.id
_entity.type
_entity.pdbx_description
1 polymer ?
#
loop_
_entity_poly.entity_id
_entity_poly.type
_entity_poly.pdbx_seq_one_letter_code
_entity_poly.pdbx_strand_id
1 'polypeptide(L)'
;MDTESAALAINRAEQVLDTAYFGLKILESGDPSERSAGLRNVLVFGRSVTFIIQNLKSIVGEDRFNAWYSPLQEKMRSDPLMRYFVDARNNLEKQGRLDVSVSATIHNFNSNDLAKLEKPPFQPSSFFMGDSTVGSGWIMDLGGGESIKYYINIPRSMGEVKQVFHSLPDNMPAELKGLGVEELLSIYLGKLKELLVAAKKEFLLSPKERPYLRLVK
;
A
#
# COMPACT_ATOMS: atom_id res chain seq x y z
N MET A 1 -31.82 4.60 15.98
CA MET A 1 -30.60 4.79 15.17
C MET A 1 -29.45 4.48 16.10
N ASP A 2 -28.72 3.39 15.86
CA ASP A 2 -27.71 2.90 16.81
C ASP A 2 -26.34 3.53 16.50
N THR A 3 -26.15 4.74 17.04
CA THR A 3 -24.90 5.51 16.92
C THR A 3 -23.72 4.74 17.53
N GLU A 4 -23.95 3.91 18.53
CA GLU A 4 -22.92 3.08 19.17
C GLU A 4 -22.46 1.96 18.24
N SER A 5 -23.38 1.25 17.58
CA SER A 5 -23.04 0.26 16.54
C SER A 5 -22.31 0.89 15.35
N ALA A 6 -22.70 2.09 14.92
CA ALA A 6 -22.01 2.81 13.85
C ALA A 6 -20.58 3.19 14.26
N ALA A 7 -20.39 3.68 15.50
CA ALA A 7 -19.07 3.97 16.05
C ALA A 7 -18.18 2.73 16.11
N LEU A 8 -18.74 1.60 16.56
CA LEU A 8 -18.03 0.32 16.61
C LEU A 8 -17.58 -0.15 15.22
N ALA A 9 -18.46 -0.08 14.22
CA ALA A 9 -18.12 -0.44 12.85
C ALA A 9 -17.01 0.45 12.26
N ILE A 10 -17.07 1.76 12.52
CA ILE A 10 -16.03 2.70 12.08
C ILE A 10 -14.70 2.42 12.78
N ASN A 11 -14.69 2.20 14.10
CA ASN A 11 -13.47 1.85 14.84
C ASN A 11 -12.83 0.56 14.32
N ARG A 12 -13.63 -0.45 13.96
CA ARG A 12 -13.12 -1.69 13.33
C ARG A 12 -12.48 -1.40 11.97
N ALA A 13 -13.08 -0.52 11.17
CA ALA A 13 -12.50 -0.13 9.89
C ALA A 13 -11.17 0.62 10.06
N GLU A 14 -11.02 1.41 11.12
CA GLU A 14 -9.74 2.03 11.48
C GLU A 14 -8.68 1.02 11.88
N GLN A 15 -8.99 0.06 12.74
CA GLN A 15 -8.05 -1.00 13.12
C GLN A 15 -7.56 -1.80 11.90
N VAL A 16 -8.45 -2.05 10.94
CA VAL A 16 -8.10 -2.69 9.68
C VAL A 16 -7.22 -1.80 8.81
N LEU A 17 -7.48 -0.48 8.77
CA LEU A 17 -6.61 0.46 8.09
C LEU A 17 -5.22 0.53 8.76
N ASP A 18 -5.15 0.52 10.09
CA ASP A 18 -3.88 0.48 10.84
C ASP A 18 -3.08 -0.79 10.51
N THR A 19 -3.76 -1.92 10.35
CA THR A 19 -3.13 -3.18 9.92
C THR A 19 -2.58 -3.08 8.49
N ALA A 20 -3.28 -2.38 7.59
CA ALA A 20 -2.78 -2.09 6.26
C ALA A 20 -1.55 -1.19 6.30
N TYR A 21 -1.53 -0.12 7.12
CA TYR A 21 -0.35 0.71 7.32
C TYR A 21 0.82 -0.06 7.94
N PHE A 22 0.57 -1.02 8.83
CA PHE A 22 1.61 -1.90 9.34
C PHE A 22 2.23 -2.76 8.22
N GLY A 23 1.41 -3.24 7.27
CA GLY A 23 1.89 -3.89 6.06
C GLY A 23 2.81 -2.99 5.22
N LEU A 24 2.44 -1.71 5.04
CA LEU A 24 3.27 -0.73 4.34
C LEU A 24 4.59 -0.50 5.09
N LYS A 25 4.56 -0.39 6.41
CA LYS A 25 5.78 -0.26 7.22
C LYS A 25 6.72 -1.46 7.06
N ILE A 26 6.19 -2.68 7.05
CA ILE A 26 7.00 -3.89 6.78
C ILE A 26 7.61 -3.80 5.38
N LEU A 27 6.85 -3.34 4.39
CA LEU A 27 7.38 -3.18 3.04
C LEU A 27 8.52 -2.15 3.01
N GLU A 28 8.39 -1.01 3.69
CA GLU A 28 9.38 0.07 3.70
C GLU A 28 10.65 -0.24 4.51
N SER A 29 10.50 -0.90 5.66
CA SER A 29 11.59 -1.06 6.65
C SER A 29 11.91 -2.50 7.06
N GLY A 30 11.13 -3.48 6.59
CA GLY A 30 11.35 -4.89 6.90
C GLY A 30 12.51 -5.48 6.09
N ASP A 31 12.91 -6.70 6.47
CA ASP A 31 13.93 -7.43 5.72
C ASP A 31 13.43 -7.70 4.29
N PRO A 32 14.33 -7.84 3.30
CA PRO A 32 13.90 -8.11 1.92
C PRO A 32 12.96 -9.31 1.79
N SER A 33 13.14 -10.35 2.63
CA SER A 33 12.26 -11.52 2.72
C SER A 33 10.84 -11.21 3.21
N GLU A 34 10.65 -10.15 3.99
CA GLU A 34 9.37 -9.77 4.59
C GLU A 34 8.53 -8.85 3.68
N ARG A 35 9.17 -8.19 2.71
CA ARG A 35 8.53 -7.22 1.80
C ARG A 35 7.30 -7.77 1.09
N SER A 36 7.36 -9.02 0.62
CA SER A 36 6.21 -9.69 -0.01
C SER A 36 5.02 -9.83 0.94
N ALA A 37 5.27 -10.14 2.22
CA ALA A 37 4.21 -10.21 3.24
C ALA A 37 3.62 -8.83 3.52
N GLY A 38 4.46 -7.79 3.61
CA GLY A 38 4.02 -6.40 3.75
C GLY A 38 3.06 -5.97 2.63
N LEU A 39 3.44 -6.17 1.37
CA LEU A 39 2.60 -5.86 0.21
C LEU A 39 1.27 -6.64 0.22
N ARG A 40 1.30 -7.94 0.51
CA ARG A 40 0.08 -8.76 0.63
C ARG A 40 -0.86 -8.22 1.69
N ASN A 41 -0.32 -7.84 2.85
CA ASN A 41 -1.12 -7.27 3.94
C ASN A 41 -1.81 -5.98 3.50
N VAL A 42 -1.11 -5.06 2.83
CA VAL A 42 -1.74 -3.82 2.35
C VAL A 42 -2.90 -4.10 1.39
N LEU A 43 -2.70 -5.00 0.42
CA LEU A 43 -3.73 -5.31 -0.59
C LEU A 43 -4.98 -5.96 0.03
N VAL A 44 -4.78 -6.89 0.96
CA VAL A 44 -5.89 -7.60 1.62
C VAL A 44 -6.63 -6.68 2.59
N PHE A 45 -5.91 -6.05 3.53
CA PHE A 45 -6.54 -5.24 4.57
C PHE A 45 -7.05 -3.90 4.03
N GLY A 46 -6.40 -3.30 3.04
CA GLY A 46 -6.88 -2.09 2.39
C GLY A 46 -8.29 -2.27 1.78
N ARG A 47 -8.55 -3.40 1.10
CA ARG A 47 -9.90 -3.66 0.56
C ARG A 47 -10.91 -3.88 1.68
N SER A 48 -10.53 -4.56 2.75
CA SER A 48 -11.38 -4.83 3.91
C SER A 48 -11.92 -3.55 4.56
N VAL A 49 -11.17 -2.44 4.55
CA VAL A 49 -11.65 -1.12 5.03
C VAL A 49 -12.98 -0.74 4.35
N THR A 50 -13.01 -0.76 3.01
CA THR A 50 -14.22 -0.38 2.26
C THR A 50 -15.37 -1.36 2.44
N PHE A 51 -15.11 -2.64 2.66
CA PHE A 51 -16.16 -3.61 2.99
C PHE A 51 -16.79 -3.34 4.34
N ILE A 52 -15.99 -3.02 5.36
CA ILE A 52 -16.50 -2.68 6.69
C ILE A 52 -17.32 -1.38 6.63
N ILE A 53 -16.86 -0.37 5.88
CA ILE A 53 -17.63 0.86 5.66
C ILE A 53 -18.97 0.56 4.98
N GLN A 54 -19.00 -0.34 4.00
CA GLN A 54 -20.26 -0.74 3.33
C GLN A 54 -21.24 -1.44 4.28
N ASN A 55 -20.76 -2.12 5.32
CA ASN A 55 -21.64 -2.70 6.34
C ASN A 55 -22.38 -1.63 7.15
N LEU A 56 -21.94 -0.36 7.17
CA LEU A 56 -22.70 0.73 7.78
C LEU A 56 -24.09 0.88 7.16
N LYS A 57 -24.27 0.47 5.91
CA LYS A 57 -25.56 0.51 5.20
C LYS A 57 -26.70 -0.12 6.00
N SER A 58 -26.47 -1.28 6.62
CA SER A 58 -27.49 -1.97 7.42
C SER A 58 -27.70 -1.33 8.80
N ILE A 59 -26.72 -0.55 9.30
CA ILE A 59 -26.75 0.09 10.63
C ILE A 59 -27.43 1.46 10.57
N VAL A 60 -27.08 2.28 9.58
CA VAL A 60 -27.50 3.69 9.49
C VAL A 60 -28.72 3.90 8.59
N GLY A 61 -29.16 2.83 7.91
CA GLY A 61 -30.24 2.85 6.92
C GLY A 61 -29.73 3.03 5.50
N GLU A 62 -30.33 2.28 4.58
CA GLU A 62 -29.92 2.21 3.17
C GLU A 62 -29.96 3.57 2.48
N ASP A 63 -31.05 4.32 2.61
CA ASP A 63 -31.22 5.60 1.92
C ASP A 63 -30.16 6.63 2.34
N ARG A 64 -29.95 6.77 3.66
CA ARG A 64 -28.94 7.68 4.20
C ARG A 64 -27.53 7.27 3.78
N PHE A 65 -27.22 5.97 3.87
CA PHE A 65 -25.91 5.46 3.48
C PHE A 65 -25.66 5.68 1.99
N ASN A 66 -26.61 5.32 1.12
CA ASN A 66 -26.46 5.44 -0.32
C ASN A 66 -26.35 6.91 -0.75
N ALA A 67 -27.07 7.84 -0.10
CA ALA A 67 -26.96 9.28 -0.38
C ALA A 67 -25.54 9.81 -0.14
N TRP A 68 -24.85 9.31 0.88
CA TRP A 68 -23.47 9.69 1.20
C TRP A 68 -22.42 8.89 0.40
N TYR A 69 -22.58 7.57 0.30
CA TYR A 69 -21.55 6.67 -0.20
C TYR A 69 -21.52 6.58 -1.73
N SER A 70 -22.68 6.60 -2.41
CA SER A 70 -22.73 6.48 -3.88
C SER A 70 -21.83 7.47 -4.62
N PRO A 71 -21.82 8.78 -4.32
CA PRO A 71 -20.92 9.71 -4.99
C PRO A 71 -19.43 9.46 -4.67
N LEU A 72 -19.11 8.98 -3.45
CA LEU A 72 -17.74 8.61 -3.08
C LEU A 72 -17.29 7.33 -3.80
N GLN A 73 -18.19 6.36 -3.91
CA GLN A 73 -17.97 5.12 -4.65
C GLN A 73 -17.70 5.39 -6.12
N GLU A 74 -18.44 6.31 -6.75
CA GLU A 74 -18.20 6.68 -8.15
C GLU A 74 -16.86 7.39 -8.34
N LYS A 75 -16.46 8.26 -7.40
CA LYS A 75 -15.10 8.85 -7.38
C LYS A 75 -14.02 7.77 -7.30
N MET A 76 -14.16 6.80 -6.39
CA MET A 76 -13.21 5.69 -6.29
C MET A 76 -13.23 4.79 -7.53
N ARG A 77 -14.40 4.59 -8.16
CA ARG A 77 -14.53 3.79 -9.38
C ARG A 77 -13.89 4.47 -10.58
N SER A 78 -13.94 5.79 -10.65
CA SER A 78 -13.30 6.58 -11.73
C SER A 78 -11.81 6.80 -11.48
N ASP A 79 -11.33 6.66 -10.25
CA ASP A 79 -9.91 6.76 -9.89
C ASP A 79 -9.10 5.54 -10.43
N PRO A 80 -8.13 5.76 -11.34
CA PRO A 80 -7.32 4.69 -11.91
C PRO A 80 -6.51 3.90 -10.88
N LEU A 81 -6.01 4.56 -9.83
CA LEU A 81 -5.20 3.93 -8.78
C LEU A 81 -6.05 3.02 -7.90
N MET A 82 -7.22 3.50 -7.49
CA MET A 82 -8.16 2.70 -6.70
C MET A 82 -8.61 1.45 -7.46
N ARG A 83 -8.94 1.58 -8.75
CA ARG A 83 -9.27 0.42 -9.60
C ARG A 83 -8.10 -0.54 -9.72
N TYR A 84 -6.90 -0.03 -9.95
CA TYR A 84 -5.71 -0.85 -10.04
C TYR A 84 -5.52 -1.72 -8.79
N PHE A 85 -5.68 -1.16 -7.59
CA PHE A 85 -5.54 -1.94 -6.36
C PHE A 85 -6.64 -2.97 -6.13
N VAL A 86 -7.85 -2.75 -6.67
CA VAL A 86 -8.89 -3.78 -6.72
C VAL A 86 -8.44 -4.95 -7.59
N ASP A 87 -7.90 -4.68 -8.78
CA ASP A 87 -7.44 -5.71 -9.70
C ASP A 87 -6.20 -6.45 -9.16
N ALA A 88 -5.25 -5.71 -8.59
CA ALA A 88 -4.06 -6.28 -7.96
C ALA A 88 -4.42 -7.25 -6.83
N ARG A 89 -5.36 -6.87 -5.95
CA ARG A 89 -5.88 -7.76 -4.90
C ARG A 89 -6.60 -8.97 -5.50
N ASN A 90 -7.44 -8.78 -6.53
CA ASN A 90 -8.16 -9.89 -7.15
C ASN A 90 -7.20 -10.90 -7.81
N ASN A 91 -6.14 -10.41 -8.45
CA ASN A 91 -5.08 -11.25 -9.01
C ASN A 91 -4.33 -11.99 -7.90
N LEU A 92 -3.99 -11.30 -6.80
CA LEU A 92 -3.36 -11.92 -5.64
C LEU A 92 -4.20 -13.07 -5.09
N GLU A 93 -5.50 -12.88 -4.89
CA GLU A 93 -6.37 -13.93 -4.33
C GLU A 93 -6.60 -15.10 -5.27
N LYS A 94 -6.76 -14.83 -6.58
CA LYS A 94 -7.07 -15.88 -7.55
C LYS A 94 -5.83 -16.65 -7.99
N GLN A 95 -4.68 -15.99 -8.09
CA GLN A 95 -3.47 -16.54 -8.69
C GLN A 95 -2.34 -16.71 -7.66
N GLY A 96 -2.50 -16.22 -6.43
CA GLY A 96 -1.47 -16.28 -5.39
C GLY A 96 -0.23 -15.42 -5.63
N ARG A 97 -0.18 -14.69 -6.75
CA ARG A 97 1.00 -13.95 -7.23
C ARG A 97 0.75 -12.45 -7.28
N LEU A 98 1.80 -11.69 -6.98
CA LEU A 98 1.85 -10.23 -7.09
C LEU A 98 2.56 -9.88 -8.40
N ASP A 99 1.94 -9.02 -9.21
CA ASP A 99 2.50 -8.60 -10.51
C ASP A 99 3.44 -7.40 -10.34
N VAL A 100 4.56 -7.67 -9.69
CA VAL A 100 5.60 -6.69 -9.37
C VAL A 100 6.90 -7.05 -10.07
N SER A 101 7.66 -6.03 -10.43
CA SER A 101 8.99 -6.13 -11.04
C SER A 101 9.98 -5.28 -10.24
N VAL A 102 11.26 -5.51 -10.46
CA VAL A 102 12.33 -4.73 -9.85
C VAL A 102 12.91 -3.78 -10.87
N SER A 103 13.03 -2.51 -10.49
CA SER A 103 13.66 -1.47 -11.29
C SER A 103 14.91 -1.00 -10.55
N ALA A 104 16.06 -1.08 -11.22
CA ALA A 104 17.33 -0.58 -10.72
C ALA A 104 17.78 0.59 -11.59
N THR A 105 18.04 1.73 -10.97
CA THR A 105 18.64 2.90 -11.61
C THR A 105 20.04 3.07 -11.07
N ILE A 106 21.04 2.97 -11.95
CA ILE A 106 22.44 3.16 -11.60
C ILE A 106 22.81 4.60 -11.93
N HIS A 107 23.22 5.38 -10.92
CA HIS A 107 23.64 6.77 -11.12
C HIS A 107 25.13 6.85 -11.43
N ASN A 108 25.95 6.16 -10.63
CA ASN A 108 27.39 6.10 -10.79
C ASN A 108 27.93 4.80 -10.19
N PHE A 109 28.61 3.98 -10.98
CA PHE A 109 29.16 2.72 -10.51
C PHE A 109 30.49 2.42 -11.17
N ASN A 110 31.53 2.25 -10.36
CA ASN A 110 32.81 1.69 -10.79
C ASN A 110 33.27 0.58 -9.83
N SER A 111 34.21 -0.25 -10.29
CA SER A 111 34.73 -1.38 -9.50
C SER A 111 35.41 -0.96 -8.20
N ASN A 112 35.94 0.25 -8.10
CA ASN A 112 36.56 0.75 -6.86
C ASN A 112 35.52 1.11 -5.81
N ASP A 113 34.28 1.44 -6.20
CA ASP A 113 33.22 1.72 -5.23
C ASP A 113 32.79 0.47 -4.47
N LEU A 114 32.96 -0.72 -5.06
CA LEU A 114 32.75 -2.00 -4.37
C LEU A 114 33.64 -2.15 -3.14
N ALA A 115 34.83 -1.54 -3.11
CA ALA A 115 35.72 -1.58 -1.95
C ALA A 115 35.21 -0.74 -0.77
N LYS A 116 34.33 0.24 -1.02
CA LYS A 116 33.74 1.12 0.00
C LYS A 116 32.46 0.55 0.62
N LEU A 117 31.89 -0.48 0.00
CA LEU A 117 30.69 -1.15 0.49
C LEU A 117 31.02 -2.06 1.67
N GLU A 118 30.04 -2.23 2.56
CA GLU A 118 30.09 -3.23 3.63
C GLU A 118 30.46 -4.60 3.05
N LYS A 119 31.43 -5.26 3.71
CA LYS A 119 31.99 -6.53 3.27
C LYS A 119 31.40 -7.68 4.08
N PRO A 120 31.06 -8.80 3.44
CA PRO A 120 30.66 -9.99 4.15
C PRO A 120 31.81 -10.53 5.02
N PRO A 121 31.49 -11.36 6.04
CA PRO A 121 32.49 -11.97 6.91
C PRO A 121 33.41 -12.97 6.18
N PHE A 122 32.99 -13.50 5.03
CA PHE A 122 33.75 -14.43 4.20
C PHE A 122 33.92 -13.90 2.78
N GLN A 123 34.83 -14.48 2.01
CA GLN A 123 35.11 -14.02 0.65
C GLN A 123 33.90 -14.24 -0.27
N PRO A 124 33.37 -13.17 -0.91
CA PRO A 124 32.22 -13.31 -1.78
C PRO A 124 32.63 -13.78 -3.18
N SER A 125 31.72 -14.51 -3.83
CA SER A 125 31.86 -14.96 -5.21
C SER A 125 31.47 -13.86 -6.21
N SER A 126 30.43 -13.07 -5.90
CA SER A 126 29.98 -11.98 -6.75
C SER A 126 29.17 -10.92 -5.99
N PHE A 127 28.98 -9.76 -6.62
CA PHE A 127 28.07 -8.71 -6.16
C PHE A 127 26.79 -8.71 -7.00
N PHE A 128 25.65 -8.44 -6.38
CA PHE A 128 24.37 -8.25 -7.06
C PHE A 128 23.70 -6.94 -6.62
N MET A 129 22.98 -6.31 -7.54
CA MET A 129 22.19 -5.12 -7.29
C MET A 129 20.77 -5.36 -7.78
N GLY A 130 19.82 -5.36 -6.86
CA GLY A 130 18.41 -5.60 -7.14
C GLY A 130 18.11 -7.07 -7.46
N ASP A 131 17.70 -7.81 -6.44
CA ASP A 131 17.10 -9.12 -6.62
C ASP A 131 15.56 -9.07 -6.57
N SER A 132 14.89 -10.22 -6.58
CA SER A 132 13.42 -10.30 -6.49
C SER A 132 12.82 -9.65 -5.24
N THR A 133 13.64 -9.39 -4.23
CA THR A 133 13.26 -8.74 -2.98
C THR A 133 13.72 -7.28 -2.89
N VAL A 134 14.21 -6.70 -4.00
CA VAL A 134 14.77 -5.33 -4.06
C VAL A 134 16.10 -5.21 -3.28
N GLY A 135 16.63 -6.32 -2.77
CA GLY A 135 17.88 -6.34 -2.01
C GLY A 135 19.09 -6.20 -2.92
N SER A 136 20.20 -5.73 -2.34
CA SER A 136 21.51 -5.68 -2.99
C SER A 136 22.57 -6.22 -2.05
N GLY A 137 23.67 -6.75 -2.59
CA GLY A 137 24.79 -7.19 -1.77
C GLY A 137 25.63 -8.28 -2.42
N TRP A 138 26.03 -9.26 -1.62
CA TRP A 138 27.06 -10.22 -2.00
C TRP A 138 26.51 -11.64 -2.05
N ILE A 139 26.96 -12.41 -3.04
CA ILE A 139 26.75 -13.86 -3.10
C ILE A 139 27.98 -14.51 -2.52
N MET A 140 27.79 -15.42 -1.57
CA MET A 140 28.87 -16.19 -0.94
C MET A 140 28.67 -17.69 -1.20
N ASP A 141 29.74 -18.38 -1.55
CA ASP A 141 29.80 -19.83 -1.58
C ASP A 141 30.48 -20.33 -0.30
N LEU A 142 29.77 -21.15 0.47
CA LEU A 142 30.29 -21.73 1.72
C LEU A 142 31.00 -23.08 1.52
N GLY A 143 31.25 -23.49 0.27
CA GLY A 143 31.99 -24.72 -0.06
C GLY A 143 31.13 -25.99 -0.08
N GLY A 144 29.80 -25.86 -0.01
CA GLY A 144 28.84 -26.97 -0.03
C GLY A 144 27.96 -27.04 -1.28
N GLY A 145 28.19 -26.17 -2.28
CA GLY A 145 27.37 -26.07 -3.50
C GLY A 145 26.12 -25.19 -3.36
N GLU A 146 25.77 -24.76 -2.14
CA GLU A 146 24.73 -23.76 -1.92
C GLU A 146 25.34 -22.36 -1.76
N SER A 147 24.83 -21.41 -2.55
CA SER A 147 25.19 -20.00 -2.43
C SER A 147 24.19 -19.28 -1.52
N ILE A 148 24.71 -18.42 -0.63
CA ILE A 148 23.88 -17.57 0.24
C ILE A 148 24.04 -16.09 -0.12
N LYS A 149 22.99 -15.30 0.15
CA LYS A 149 23.00 -13.85 -0.06
C LYS A 149 23.28 -13.13 1.25
N TYR A 150 24.25 -12.23 1.22
CA TYR A 150 24.53 -11.27 2.28
C TYR A 150 24.10 -9.88 1.80
N TYR A 151 22.98 -9.40 2.34
CA TYR A 151 22.40 -8.11 1.94
C TYR A 151 23.12 -6.96 2.63
N ILE A 152 23.32 -5.87 1.89
CA ILE A 152 23.88 -4.62 2.39
C ILE A 152 23.05 -3.44 1.88
N ASN A 153 23.20 -2.29 2.53
CA ASN A 153 22.66 -1.05 2.01
C ASN A 153 23.63 -0.43 1.00
N ILE A 154 23.15 -0.18 -0.22
CA ILE A 154 23.91 0.56 -1.23
C ILE A 154 23.65 2.07 -1.08
N PRO A 155 24.69 2.93 -1.16
CA PRO A 155 24.48 4.37 -1.14
C PRO A 155 23.61 4.84 -2.32
N ARG A 156 22.66 5.75 -2.06
CA ARG A 156 21.82 6.34 -3.13
C ARG A 156 22.62 7.03 -4.23
N SER A 157 23.84 7.49 -3.94
CA SER A 157 24.75 8.06 -4.94
C SER A 157 25.25 7.03 -5.96
N MET A 158 25.22 5.74 -5.62
CA MET A 158 25.61 4.64 -6.51
C MET A 158 24.43 4.24 -7.39
N GLY A 159 23.26 4.08 -6.78
CA GLY A 159 22.04 3.72 -7.45
C GLY A 159 20.89 3.54 -6.48
N GLU A 160 19.71 3.34 -7.05
CA GLU A 160 18.49 3.02 -6.33
C GLU A 160 17.85 1.78 -6.94
N VAL A 161 17.34 0.91 -6.07
CA VAL A 161 16.53 -0.23 -6.48
C VAL A 161 15.17 -0.06 -5.83
N LYS A 162 14.11 -0.16 -6.62
CA LYS A 162 12.73 -0.08 -6.14
C LYS A 162 11.88 -1.17 -6.75
N GLN A 163 10.82 -1.55 -6.04
CA GLN A 163 9.78 -2.37 -6.61
C GLN A 163 8.83 -1.47 -7.41
N VAL A 164 8.47 -1.93 -8.60
CA VAL A 164 7.46 -1.29 -9.45
C VAL A 164 6.39 -2.30 -9.81
N PHE A 165 5.18 -1.83 -10.07
CA PHE A 165 4.16 -2.69 -10.66
C PHE A 165 4.48 -2.94 -12.14
N HIS A 166 4.34 -4.19 -12.59
CA HIS A 166 4.73 -4.58 -13.94
C HIS A 166 3.91 -3.86 -15.02
N SER A 167 2.60 -3.73 -14.78
CA SER A 167 1.67 -3.10 -15.70
C SER A 167 0.72 -2.15 -14.97
N LEU A 168 1.04 -0.85 -15.00
CA LEU A 168 0.10 0.19 -14.57
C LEU A 168 -0.88 0.52 -15.71
N PRO A 169 -2.15 0.85 -15.43
CA PRO A 169 -3.12 1.19 -16.46
C PRO A 169 -2.68 2.40 -17.30
N ASP A 170 -2.98 2.40 -18.60
CA ASP A 170 -2.62 3.50 -19.50
C ASP A 170 -3.19 4.85 -19.06
N ASN A 171 -4.40 4.83 -18.50
CA ASN A 171 -5.10 6.00 -18.00
C ASN A 171 -4.64 6.45 -16.60
N MET A 172 -3.58 5.85 -16.04
CA MET A 172 -2.94 6.32 -14.82
C MET A 172 -2.31 7.70 -15.05
N PRO A 173 -2.50 8.67 -14.13
CA PRO A 173 -1.81 9.96 -14.20
C PRO A 173 -0.30 9.81 -14.33
N ALA A 174 0.34 10.67 -15.13
CA ALA A 174 1.78 10.60 -15.40
C ALA A 174 2.64 10.70 -14.12
N GLU A 175 2.19 11.52 -13.16
CA GLU A 175 2.78 11.67 -11.82
C GLU A 175 2.82 10.37 -11.01
N LEU A 176 1.90 9.43 -11.27
CA LEU A 176 1.86 8.13 -10.58
C LEU A 176 2.68 7.06 -11.30
N LYS A 177 2.89 7.16 -12.61
CA LYS A 177 3.58 6.13 -13.41
C LYS A 177 5.07 5.95 -13.04
N GLY A 178 5.70 6.98 -12.49
CA GLY A 178 7.12 6.93 -12.08
C GLY A 178 7.34 6.46 -10.64
N LEU A 179 6.26 6.29 -9.87
CA LEU A 179 6.33 5.95 -8.45
C LEU A 179 6.59 4.45 -8.24
N GLY A 180 7.24 4.12 -7.12
CA GLY A 180 7.41 2.74 -6.68
C GLY A 180 6.13 2.20 -6.05
N VAL A 181 6.16 0.91 -5.71
CA VAL A 181 5.04 0.23 -5.06
C VAL A 181 4.70 0.90 -3.73
N GLU A 182 5.70 1.25 -2.92
CA GLU A 182 5.54 1.89 -1.62
C GLU A 182 4.77 3.20 -1.71
N GLU A 183 5.17 4.10 -2.61
CA GLU A 183 4.51 5.40 -2.75
C GLU A 183 3.07 5.26 -3.26
N LEU A 184 2.82 4.35 -4.20
CA LEU A 184 1.47 4.09 -4.71
C LEU A 184 0.56 3.53 -3.62
N LEU A 185 1.07 2.61 -2.79
CA LEU A 185 0.32 2.09 -1.65
C LEU A 185 0.05 3.17 -0.60
N SER A 186 1.01 4.04 -0.32
CA SER A 186 0.86 5.17 0.59
C SER A 186 -0.26 6.11 0.15
N ILE A 187 -0.29 6.47 -1.14
CA ILE A 187 -1.37 7.29 -1.75
C ILE A 187 -2.73 6.58 -1.63
N TYR A 188 -2.77 5.27 -1.92
CA TYR A 188 -3.98 4.46 -1.80
C TYR A 188 -4.51 4.41 -0.36
N LEU A 189 -3.66 4.13 0.63
CA LEU A 189 -4.03 4.13 2.04
C LEU A 189 -4.43 5.53 2.53
N GLY A 190 -3.84 6.58 1.98
CA GLY A 190 -4.27 7.97 2.19
C GLY A 190 -5.71 8.20 1.78
N LYS A 191 -6.11 7.74 0.58
CA LYS A 191 -7.49 7.82 0.10
C LYS A 191 -8.47 7.03 0.98
N LEU A 192 -8.07 5.85 1.47
CA LEU A 192 -8.88 5.07 2.41
C LEU A 192 -9.04 5.78 3.77
N LYS A 193 -7.99 6.43 4.25
CA LYS A 193 -8.02 7.24 5.47
C LYS A 193 -9.00 8.41 5.32
N GLU A 194 -8.96 9.11 4.19
CA GLU A 194 -9.91 10.20 3.89
C GLU A 194 -11.36 9.69 3.88
N LEU A 195 -11.61 8.50 3.31
CA LEU A 195 -12.94 7.88 3.33
C LEU A 195 -13.41 7.59 4.77
N LEU A 196 -12.53 7.12 5.65
CA LEU A 196 -12.87 6.91 7.08
C LEU A 196 -13.14 8.21 7.82
N VAL A 197 -12.34 9.24 7.59
CA VAL A 197 -12.58 10.59 8.16
C VAL A 197 -13.95 11.11 7.70
N ALA A 198 -14.29 10.93 6.42
CA ALA A 198 -15.61 11.29 5.89
C ALA A 198 -16.74 10.47 6.55
N ALA A 199 -16.55 9.17 6.77
CA ALA A 199 -17.53 8.31 7.45
C ALA A 199 -17.77 8.74 8.90
N LYS A 200 -16.70 9.05 9.64
CA LYS A 200 -16.79 9.61 11.00
C LYS A 200 -17.60 10.90 11.03
N LYS A 201 -17.30 11.80 10.08
CA LYS A 201 -18.00 13.09 9.98
C LYS A 201 -19.48 12.91 9.66
N GLU A 202 -19.83 11.97 8.79
CA GLU A 202 -21.22 11.75 8.39
C GLU A 202 -22.04 11.06 9.50
N PHE A 203 -21.49 10.01 10.13
CA PHE A 203 -22.29 9.11 10.96
C PHE A 203 -22.09 9.29 12.47
N LEU A 204 -20.99 9.91 12.91
CA LEU A 204 -20.68 10.10 14.34
C LEU A 204 -20.80 11.54 14.80
N LEU A 205 -20.47 12.52 13.94
CA LEU A 205 -20.73 13.92 14.24
C LEU A 205 -22.18 14.22 13.88
N SER A 206 -23.03 14.47 14.88
CA SER A 206 -24.44 14.79 14.63
C SER A 206 -24.58 15.96 13.66
N PRO A 207 -25.30 15.81 12.53
CA PRO A 207 -25.80 16.98 11.83
C PRO A 207 -26.79 17.63 12.78
N LYS A 208 -26.43 18.77 13.39
CA LYS A 208 -27.44 19.61 14.04
C LYS A 208 -28.49 19.90 12.97
N GLU A 209 -29.70 19.39 13.14
CA GLU A 209 -30.86 19.87 12.41
C GLU A 209 -30.84 21.39 12.52
N ARG A 210 -30.73 22.09 11.39
CA ARG A 210 -31.03 23.52 11.38
C ARG A 210 -32.51 23.60 11.72
N PRO A 211 -32.91 24.16 12.88
CA PRO A 211 -34.32 24.35 13.14
C PRO A 211 -34.81 25.29 12.04
N TYR A 212 -35.83 24.84 11.32
CA TYR A 212 -36.58 25.61 10.35
C TYR A 212 -36.76 27.03 10.89
N LEU A 213 -36.11 28.03 10.26
CA LEU A 213 -36.47 29.42 10.46
C LEU A 213 -37.91 29.55 9.95
N ARG A 214 -38.88 29.43 10.87
CA ARG A 214 -40.24 29.90 10.63
C ARG A 214 -40.11 31.41 10.39
N LEU A 215 -40.28 31.82 9.13
CA LEU A 215 -40.63 33.19 8.81
C LEU A 215 -41.95 33.49 9.52
N VAL A 216 -41.89 34.27 10.59
CA VAL A 216 -43.06 34.91 11.17
C VAL A 216 -43.45 36.05 10.23
N LYS A 217 -44.72 36.07 9.85
CA LYS A 217 -45.34 37.05 8.95
C LYS A 217 -45.10 38.49 9.39
#